data_AF-A0A450V2T0-F1
#
_entry.id   AF-A0A450V2T0-F1
#
_cell.length_a   1.000
_cell.length_b   1.000
_cell.length_c   1.000
_cell.angle_alpha   90.00
_cell.angle_beta   90.00
_cell.angle_gamma   90.00
#
_symmetry.space_group_name_H-M   'P 1'
#
loop_
_entity.id
_entity.type
_entity.pdbx_description
1 polymer ?
#
loop_
_entity_poly.entity_id
_entity_poly.type
_entity_poly.pdbx_seq_one_letter_code
_entity_poly.pdbx_strand_id
1 'polypeptide(L)' 'MKLASYTAVILIVSWSVLTIAQLWGGCLSPDLYWKITLTMALLGGGVVVSSLIVREYLAEDRMKKDKFID' A
#
# COMPACT_ATOMS: atom_id res chain seq x y z
N MET A 1 3.10 12.88 -5.33
CA MET A 1 3.36 11.47 -5.75
C MET A 1 4.55 10.82 -5.05
N LYS A 2 5.75 11.45 -4.98
CA LYS A 2 6.96 10.79 -4.42
C LYS A 2 6.86 10.36 -2.95
N LEU A 3 6.27 11.19 -2.08
CA LEU A 3 6.12 10.86 -0.65
C LEU A 3 5.15 9.69 -0.42
N ALA A 4 3.95 9.72 -1.00
CA ALA A 4 2.98 8.62 -0.89
C ALA A 4 3.51 7.29 -1.43
N SER A 5 4.26 7.33 -2.54
CA SER A 5 4.91 6.14 -3.10
C SER A 5 5.98 5.58 -2.18
N TYR A 6 6.81 6.43 -1.55
CA TYR A 6 7.81 5.99 -0.59
C TYR A 6 7.16 5.39 0.66
N THR A 7 6.09 6.00 1.16
CA THR A 7 5.36 5.50 2.33
C THR A 7 4.77 4.12 2.05
N ALA A 8 4.15 3.90 0.89
CA ALA A 8 3.60 2.59 0.51
C ALA A 8 4.69 1.51 0.41
N VAL A 9 5.84 1.85 -0.20
CA VAL A 9 6.97 0.93 -0.33
C VAL A 9 7.53 0.54 1.04
N ILE A 10 7.75 1.52 1.92
CA ILE A 10 8.25 1.25 3.28
C ILE A 10 7.28 0.37 4.07
N LEU A 11 5.97 0.60 3.92
CA LEU A 11 4.93 -0.15 4.62
C LEU A 11 4.89 -1.62 4.15
N ILE A 12 4.99 -1.86 2.84
CA ILE A 12 5.06 -3.20 2.26
C ILE A 12 6.35 -3.92 2.68
N VAL A 13 7.50 -3.23 2.60
CA VAL A 13 8.79 -3.81 2.99
C VAL A 13 8.78 -4.18 4.47
N SER A 14 8.28 -3.30 5.34
CA SER A 14 8.17 -3.57 6.77
C SER A 14 7.24 -4.76 7.07
N TRP A 15 6.11 -4.88 6.37
CA TRP A 15 5.19 -6.01 6.54
C TRP A 15 5.80 -7.33 6.03
N SER A 16 6.53 -7.29 4.92
CA SER A 16 7.18 -8.47 4.34
C SER A 16 8.27 -9.02 5.28
N VAL A 17 9.11 -8.16 5.85
CA VAL A 17 10.13 -8.56 6.83
C VAL A 17 9.48 -9.20 8.06
N LEU A 18 8.39 -8.61 8.56
CA LEU A 18 7.66 -9.13 9.72
C LEU A 18 7.02 -10.49 9.43
N THR A 19 6.46 -10.66 8.22
CA THR A 19 5.90 -11.95 7.74
C THR A 19 6.96 -13.04 7.67
N ILE A 20 8.15 -12.73 7.13
CA ILE A 20 9.26 -13.68 7.05
C ILE A 20 9.75 -14.03 8.46
N ALA A 21 9.92 -13.05 9.34
CA ALA A 21 10.32 -13.29 10.73
C ALA A 21 9.31 -14.19 11.47
N GLN A 22 8.02 -13.98 11.23
CA GLN A 22 6.97 -14.82 11.79
C GLN A 22 7.02 -16.26 11.26
N LEU A 23 7.26 -16.44 9.96
CA LEU A 23 7.25 -17.75 9.31
C LEU A 23 8.40 -18.65 9.81
N TRP A 24 9.56 -18.05 10.13
CA TRP A 24 10.75 -18.78 10.58
C TRP A 24 10.84 -18.88 12.11
N GLY A 25 10.37 -17.86 12.84
CA GLY A 25 10.51 -17.78 14.30
C GLY A 25 9.28 -18.17 15.10
N GLY A 26 8.08 -18.19 14.50
CA GLY A 26 6.83 -18.41 15.23
C GLY A 26 6.66 -17.44 16.42
N CYS A 27 7.16 -16.20 16.27
CA CYS A 27 7.38 -15.28 17.39
C CYS A 27 6.07 -14.74 18.00
N LEU A 28 4.98 -14.71 17.23
CA LEU A 28 3.66 -14.24 17.64
C LEU A 28 2.62 -15.37 17.57
N SER A 29 1.67 -15.38 18.51
CA SER A 29 0.52 -16.28 18.44
C SER A 29 -0.26 -16.09 17.12
N PRO A 30 -0.79 -17.18 16.52
CA PRO A 30 -1.52 -17.12 15.25
C PRO A 30 -2.64 -16.09 15.24
N ASP A 31 -3.40 -15.99 16.34
CA ASP A 31 -4.46 -14.99 16.53
C ASP A 31 -3.97 -13.55 16.46
N LEU A 32 -2.79 -13.29 17.04
CA LEU A 32 -2.23 -11.95 17.14
C LEU A 32 -1.63 -11.54 15.79
N TYR A 33 -0.97 -12.47 15.11
CA TYR A 33 -0.47 -12.27 13.75
C TYR A 33 -1.59 -12.02 12.74
N TRP A 34 -2.72 -12.74 12.85
CA TRP A 34 -3.86 -12.53 11.97
C TRP A 34 -4.49 -11.14 12.15
N LYS A 35 -4.65 -10.68 13.40
CA LYS A 35 -5.13 -9.31 13.70
C LYS A 35 -4.21 -8.23 13.15
N ILE A 36 -2.90 -8.40 13.32
CA ILE A 36 -1.90 -7.45 12.78
C ILE A 36 -1.96 -7.44 11.25
N THR A 37 -1.99 -8.62 10.62
CA THR A 37 -2.05 -8.74 9.15
C THR A 37 -3.31 -8.11 8.58
N LEU A 38 -4.48 -8.33 9.21
CA LEU A 38 -5.74 -7.72 8.80
C LEU A 38 -5.68 -6.19 8.89
N THR A 39 -5.10 -5.66 9.97
CA THR A 39 -4.95 -4.22 10.19
C THR A 39 -3.99 -3.61 9.17
N MET A 40 -2.87 -4.29 8.89
CA MET A 40 -1.89 -3.89 7.88
C MET A 40 -2.50 -3.93 6.47
N ALA A 41 -3.33 -4.93 6.17
CA ALA A 41 -4.03 -5.05 4.90
C ALA A 41 -5.08 -3.95 4.72
N LEU A 42 -5.81 -3.57 5.77
CA LEU A 42 -6.74 -2.44 5.76
C LEU A 42 -6.02 -1.11 5.54
N LEU A 43 -4.95 -0.84 6.29
CA LEU A 43 -4.18 0.40 6.17
C LEU A 43 -3.44 0.46 4.83
N GLY A 44 -2.74 -0.62 4.46
CA GLY A 44 -2.03 -0.74 3.19
C GLY A 44 -2.98 -0.67 2.00
N GLY A 45 -4.09 -1.40 2.06
CA GLY A 45 -5.15 -1.37 1.05
C GLY A 45 -5.75 0.03 0.88
N GLY A 46 -6.06 0.72 1.98
CA GLY A 46 -6.54 2.11 1.94
C GLY A 46 -5.54 3.08 1.32
N VAL A 47 -4.25 2.95 1.63
CA VAL A 47 -3.17 3.75 1.03
C VAL A 47 -2.99 3.44 -0.46
N VAL A 48 -3.10 2.18 -0.87
CA VAL A 48 -3.00 1.75 -2.26
C VAL A 48 -4.22 2.24 -3.06
N VAL A 49 -5.43 2.07 -2.55
CA VAL A 49 -6.67 2.53 -3.20
C VAL A 49 -6.67 4.05 -3.34
N SER A 50 -6.35 4.79 -2.28
CA SER A 50 -6.24 6.26 -2.36
C SER A 50 -5.13 6.70 -3.31
N SER A 51 -3.98 6.01 -3.34
CA SER A 51 -2.91 6.29 -4.30
C SER A 51 -3.32 5.98 -5.74
N LEU A 52 -4.08 4.92 -5.98
CA LEU A 52 -4.63 4.59 -7.30
C LEU A 52 -5.63 5.64 -7.75
N ILE A 53 -6.57 6.05 -6.89
CA ILE A 53 -7.54 7.12 -7.18
C ILE A 53 -6.81 8.41 -7.54
N VAL A 54 -5.81 8.82 -6.75
CA VAL A 54 -5.00 10.01 -7.04
C VAL A 54 -4.21 9.86 -8.34
N ARG A 55 -3.70 8.65 -8.63
CA ARG A 55 -2.97 8.38 -9.88
C ARG A 55 -3.89 8.41 -11.09
N GLU A 56 -5.11 7.90 -10.96
CA GLU A 56 -6.14 7.90 -11.99
C GLU A 56 -6.61 9.33 -12.27
N TYR A 57 -6.88 10.12 -11.22
CA TYR A 57 -7.17 11.55 -11.33
C TYR A 57 -6.04 12.35 -12.00
N LEU A 58 -4.78 12.11 -11.61
CA LEU A 58 -3.63 12.79 -12.24
C LEU A 58 -3.35 12.30 -13.66
N ALA A 59 -3.70 11.05 -14.00
CA ALA A 59 -3.63 10.55 -15.37
C ALA A 59 -4.71 11.21 -16.24
N GLU A 60 -5.93 11.36 -15.69
CA GLU A 60 -7.04 12.03 -16.36
C GLU A 60 -6.78 13.53 -16.57
N ASP A 61 -6.23 14.23 -15.57
CA ASP A 61 -5.80 15.63 -15.69
C ASP A 61 -4.69 15.79 -16.74
N ARG A 62 -3.74 14.84 -16.80
CA ARG A 62 -2.70 14.85 -17.84
C ARG A 62 -3.28 14.65 -19.25
N MET A 63 -4.29 13.79 -19.40
CA MET A 63 -4.94 13.53 -20.69
C MET A 63 -5.73 14.75 -21.19
N LYS A 64 -6.36 15.52 -20.29
CA LYS A 64 -6.97 16.82 -20.64
C LYS A 64 -5.94 17.86 -21.04
N LYS A 65 -4.79 17.90 -20.36
CA LYS A 65 -3.74 18.89 -20.60
C LYS A 65 -2.97 18.65 -21.92
N ASP A 66 -2.90 17.40 -22.36
CA ASP A 66 -2.24 16.99 -23.61
C ASP A 66 -3.14 17.15 -24.87
N LYS A 67 -4.33 17.78 -24.75
CA LYS A 67 -5.21 18.14 -25.87
C LYS A 67 -5.69 16.96 -26.75
N PHE A 68 -5.76 15.74 -26.20
CA PHE A 68 -6.26 14.58 -26.95
C PHE A 68 -7.79 14.46 -27.00
N ILE A 69 -8.55 15.20 -26.19
CA ILE A 69 -10.02 15.19 -26.20
C ILE A 69 -10.53 16.63 -26.04
N ASP A 70 -11.30 17.09 -27.03
CA ASP A 70 -12.27 18.18 -26.93
C ASP A 70 -13.64 17.58 -26.54
#